data_AF-A0A3A5LAE0-F1
#
_entry.id   AF-A0A3A5LAE0-F1
#
_cell.length_a   1.000
_cell.length_b   1.000
_cell.length_c   1.000
_cell.angle_alpha   90.00
_cell.angle_beta   90.00
_cell.angle_gamma   90.00
#
_symmetry.space_group_name_H-M   'P 1'
#
loop_
_entity.id
_entity.type
_entity.pdbx_description
1 polymer ?
#
loop_
_entity_poly.entity_id
_entity_poly.type
_entity_poly.pdbx_seq_one_letter_code
_entity_poly.pdbx_strand_id
1 'polypeptide(L)'
;MLLAGLLHAASECRIHTWHAINSLDGQWKITLKMINQQGVFADRDCNPLTEASLSAEQPLIYGFGFPNDADFDLAYTVTAVKQEAGFQSKACVFVVTAKGPAQPDITAIAYHGAECQWKVVRGVGEDFTVR
;
A
#
# COMPACT_ATOMS: atom_id res chain seq x y z
N MET A 1 45.72 -5.04 -10.31
CA MET A 1 44.27 -5.08 -10.60
C MET A 1 43.57 -5.60 -9.36
N LEU A 2 43.01 -4.73 -8.53
CA LEU A 2 42.16 -5.10 -7.40
C LEU A 2 40.75 -4.59 -7.73
N LEU A 3 39.81 -5.52 -7.92
CA LEU A 3 38.39 -5.19 -8.06
C LEU A 3 37.88 -4.68 -6.70
N ALA A 4 37.62 -3.38 -6.63
CA ALA A 4 36.81 -2.81 -5.56
C ALA A 4 35.35 -3.24 -5.80
N GLY A 5 34.91 -4.29 -5.11
CA GLY A 5 33.49 -4.59 -4.97
C GLY A 5 32.83 -3.48 -4.16
N LEU A 6 32.03 -2.65 -4.82
CA LEU A 6 31.06 -1.78 -4.17
C LEU A 6 30.03 -2.66 -3.47
N LEU A 7 30.27 -2.98 -2.20
CA LEU A 7 29.21 -3.38 -1.28
C LEU A 7 28.26 -2.18 -1.17
N HIS A 8 27.20 -2.17 -1.97
CA HIS A 8 26.02 -1.38 -1.69
C HIS A 8 25.51 -1.85 -0.32
N ALA A 9 25.84 -1.11 0.72
CA ALA A 9 25.11 -1.16 1.96
C ALA A 9 23.68 -0.74 1.60
N ALA A 10 22.78 -1.71 1.40
CA ALA A 10 21.36 -1.45 1.34
C ALA A 10 21.01 -0.75 2.65
N SER A 11 20.69 0.55 2.59
CA SER A 11 20.12 1.24 3.73
C SER A 11 18.88 0.47 4.11
N GLU A 12 18.85 -0.11 5.31
CA GLU A 12 17.67 -0.82 5.81
C GLU A 12 16.45 0.11 5.66
N CYS A 13 15.51 -0.28 4.79
CA CYS A 13 14.27 0.44 4.62
C CYS A 13 13.61 0.55 6.00
N ARG A 14 13.34 1.76 6.49
CA ARG A 14 12.63 1.97 7.77
C ARG A 14 11.14 1.66 7.60
N ILE A 15 10.84 0.40 7.28
CA ILE A 15 9.50 -0.14 7.01
C ILE A 15 9.11 -1.05 8.16
N HIS A 16 7.93 -0.79 8.72
CA HIS A 16 7.38 -1.55 9.83
C HIS A 16 6.55 -2.74 9.36
N THR A 17 5.87 -2.59 8.23
CA THR A 17 4.91 -3.59 7.73
C THR A 17 4.87 -3.56 6.20
N TRP A 18 4.54 -4.70 5.62
CA TRP A 18 4.39 -4.87 4.18
C TRP A 18 2.96 -5.30 3.85
N HIS A 19 2.44 -4.76 2.76
CA HIS A 19 1.07 -4.97 2.33
C HIS A 19 1.05 -5.39 0.86
N ALA A 20 0.01 -6.12 0.46
CA ALA A 20 -0.24 -6.44 -0.94
C ALA A 20 -1.56 -5.83 -1.42
N ILE A 21 -1.58 -5.31 -2.64
CA ILE A 21 -2.81 -4.91 -3.32
C ILE A 21 -2.94 -5.79 -4.56
N ASN A 22 -4.06 -6.51 -4.63
CA ASN A 22 -4.35 -7.48 -5.68
C ASN A 22 -5.51 -6.96 -6.53
N SER A 23 -5.40 -7.14 -7.84
CA SER A 23 -6.52 -6.94 -8.76
C SER A 23 -7.07 -8.29 -9.21
N LEU A 24 -8.38 -8.45 -9.20
CA LEU A 24 -9.03 -9.63 -9.79
C LEU A 24 -9.30 -9.45 -11.29
N ASP A 25 -9.40 -8.20 -11.76
CA ASP A 25 -9.54 -7.89 -13.19
C ASP A 25 -9.09 -6.47 -13.54
N GLY A 26 -8.74 -6.25 -14.81
CA GLY A 26 -8.46 -4.91 -15.34
C GLY A 26 -7.19 -4.26 -14.81
N GLN A 27 -6.98 -3.02 -15.25
CA GLN A 27 -5.86 -2.16 -14.87
C GLN A 27 -6.35 -1.09 -13.91
N TRP A 28 -5.58 -0.82 -12.86
CA TRP A 28 -5.92 0.15 -11.83
C TRP A 28 -4.76 1.10 -11.59
N LYS A 29 -5.09 2.36 -11.31
CA LYS A 29 -4.16 3.30 -10.72
C LYS A 29 -4.32 3.23 -9.20
N ILE A 30 -3.22 2.97 -8.51
CA ILE A 30 -3.14 2.99 -7.05
C ILE A 30 -2.55 4.33 -6.61
N THR A 31 -3.10 4.90 -5.55
CA THR A 31 -2.57 6.05 -4.83
C THR A 31 -2.54 5.77 -3.34
N LEU A 32 -1.37 5.98 -2.72
CA LEU A 32 -1.12 5.87 -1.28
C LEU A 32 -0.96 7.27 -0.71
N LYS A 33 -1.71 7.61 0.34
CA LYS A 33 -1.71 8.97 0.90
C LYS A 33 -1.93 9.00 2.40
N MET A 34 -1.03 9.68 3.11
CA MET A 34 -1.18 9.97 4.54
C MET A 34 -2.33 10.95 4.80
N ILE A 35 -3.01 10.78 5.94
CA ILE A 35 -4.06 11.68 6.42
C ILE A 35 -3.56 12.57 7.57
N ASN A 36 -2.98 11.98 8.63
CA ASN A 36 -2.69 12.69 9.89
C ASN A 36 -1.18 12.85 10.19
N GLN A 37 -0.40 11.77 10.20
CA GLN A 37 0.99 11.77 10.67
C GLN A 37 2.02 11.58 9.54
N GLN A 38 3.30 11.77 9.88
CA GLN A 38 4.42 11.48 8.97
C GLN A 38 4.60 9.96 8.83
N GLY A 39 4.14 9.44 7.69
CA GLY A 39 4.43 8.09 7.24
C GLY A 39 5.11 8.12 5.87
N VAL A 40 5.84 7.06 5.57
CA VAL A 40 6.47 6.84 4.27
C VAL A 40 5.96 5.54 3.67
N PHE A 41 5.80 5.55 2.35
CA PHE A 41 5.50 4.38 1.56
C PHE A 41 6.69 4.09 0.66
N ALA A 42 7.07 2.82 0.55
CA ALA A 42 8.18 2.42 -0.30
C ALA A 42 7.90 1.15 -1.09
N ASP A 43 8.57 0.98 -2.22
CA ASP A 43 8.67 -0.31 -2.90
C ASP A 43 9.72 -1.22 -2.21
N ARG A 44 9.91 -2.42 -2.78
CA ARG A 44 10.88 -3.42 -2.27
C ARG A 44 12.33 -2.97 -2.34
N ASP A 45 12.63 -2.03 -3.23
CA ASP A 45 13.97 -1.45 -3.44
C ASP A 45 14.17 -0.17 -2.61
N CYS A 46 13.23 0.13 -1.70
CA CYS A 46 13.24 1.28 -0.80
C CYS A 46 13.00 2.63 -1.49
N ASN A 47 12.50 2.64 -2.73
CA ASN A 47 12.14 3.89 -3.39
C ASN A 47 10.77 4.38 -2.89
N PRO A 48 10.58 5.71 -2.74
CA PRO A 48 9.28 6.26 -2.37
C PRO A 48 8.18 5.83 -3.34
N LEU A 49 7.05 5.37 -2.80
CA LEU A 49 5.95 4.81 -3.58
C LEU A 49 4.63 5.47 -3.19
N THR A 50 4.19 6.48 -3.93
CA THR A 50 2.89 7.15 -3.67
C THR A 50 1.84 6.82 -4.73
N GLU A 51 2.25 6.37 -5.90
CA GLU A 51 1.38 5.92 -6.97
C GLU A 51 1.99 4.71 -7.69
N ALA A 52 1.14 3.85 -8.23
CA ALA A 52 1.56 2.71 -9.04
C ALA A 52 0.43 2.22 -9.94
N SER A 53 0.80 1.54 -11.01
CA SER A 53 -0.15 0.73 -11.79
C SER A 53 -0.31 -0.65 -11.15
N LEU A 54 -1.53 -1.18 -11.20
CA LEU A 54 -1.86 -2.52 -10.73
C LEU A 54 -2.61 -3.28 -11.82
N SER A 55 -2.23 -4.53 -12.03
CA SER A 55 -2.89 -5.45 -12.95
C SER A 55 -3.26 -6.76 -12.27
N ALA A 56 -4.05 -7.60 -12.94
CA ALA A 56 -4.42 -8.92 -12.42
C ALA A 56 -3.23 -9.91 -12.39
N GLU A 57 -2.20 -9.67 -13.21
CA GLU A 57 -1.04 -10.55 -13.33
C GLU A 57 0.02 -10.28 -12.25
N GLN A 58 0.09 -9.05 -11.74
CA GLN A 58 1.14 -8.63 -10.83
C GLN A 58 0.56 -7.84 -9.65
N PRO A 59 0.51 -8.44 -8.45
CA PRO A 59 0.19 -7.73 -7.22
C PRO A 59 1.18 -6.59 -6.97
N LEU A 60 0.66 -5.47 -6.47
CA LEU A 60 1.49 -4.39 -5.97
C LEU A 60 1.86 -4.67 -4.51
N ILE A 61 3.14 -4.67 -4.21
CA ILE A 61 3.64 -4.79 -2.83
C ILE A 61 4.19 -3.43 -2.41
N TYR A 62 3.71 -2.91 -1.29
CA TYR A 62 4.24 -1.67 -0.70
C TYR A 62 4.57 -1.86 0.76
N GLY A 63 5.65 -1.21 1.18
CA GLY A 63 6.05 -1.07 2.57
C GLY A 63 5.48 0.19 3.17
N PHE A 64 5.06 0.14 4.42
CA PHE A 64 4.69 1.30 5.21
C PHE A 64 5.65 1.48 6.40
N GLY A 65 6.20 2.69 6.51
CA GLY A 65 7.15 3.09 7.53
C GLY A 65 6.71 4.36 8.25
N PHE A 66 7.09 4.52 9.50
CA PHE A 66 6.82 5.68 10.33
C PHE A 66 7.88 5.78 11.45
N PRO A 67 8.06 6.93 12.11
CA PRO A 67 9.02 7.07 13.21
C PRO A 67 8.74 6.12 14.39
N ASN A 68 9.79 5.65 15.08
CA ASN A 68 9.67 4.66 16.17
C ASN A 68 8.94 5.18 17.44
N ASP A 69 8.76 6.49 17.54
CA ASP A 69 8.07 7.18 18.63
C ASP A 69 6.59 7.47 18.33
N ALA A 70 6.07 7.03 17.18
CA ALA A 70 4.65 7.17 16.88
C ALA A 70 3.81 6.31 17.83
N ASP A 71 2.81 6.94 18.43
CA ASP A 71 1.82 6.37 19.36
C ASP A 71 0.74 5.51 18.67
N PHE A 72 1.03 5.01 17.47
CA PHE A 72 0.09 4.36 16.55
C PHE A 72 -1.09 5.25 16.09
N ASP A 73 -0.99 6.58 16.23
CA ASP A 73 -1.90 7.53 15.56
C ASP A 73 -1.64 7.55 14.04
N LEU A 74 -1.97 6.44 13.37
CA LEU A 74 -1.77 6.26 11.94
C LEU A 74 -3.11 6.30 11.21
N ALA A 75 -3.20 7.17 10.22
CA ALA A 75 -4.30 7.21 9.27
C ALA A 75 -3.77 7.48 7.86
N TYR A 76 -4.12 6.62 6.90
CA TYR A 76 -3.80 6.80 5.50
C TYR A 76 -4.86 6.17 4.60
N THR A 77 -4.82 6.48 3.31
CA THR A 77 -5.68 5.86 2.31
C THR A 77 -4.89 5.01 1.33
N VAL A 78 -5.45 3.86 0.97
CA VAL A 78 -5.15 3.15 -0.27
C VAL A 78 -6.31 3.38 -1.22
N THR A 79 -6.08 4.07 -2.33
CA THR A 79 -7.10 4.34 -3.33
C THR A 79 -6.76 3.62 -4.63
N ALA A 80 -7.69 2.83 -5.15
CA ALA A 80 -7.57 2.19 -6.45
C ALA A 80 -8.66 2.74 -7.38
N VAL A 81 -8.27 3.23 -8.57
CA VAL A 81 -9.20 3.72 -9.59
C VAL A 81 -8.97 2.96 -10.88
N LYS A 82 -10.02 2.29 -11.37
CA LYS A 82 -9.95 1.47 -12.58
C LYS A 82 -9.69 2.33 -13.80
N GLN A 83 -8.72 1.92 -14.61
CA GLN A 83 -8.30 2.61 -15.83
C GLN A 83 -9.16 2.14 -17.01
N GLU A 84 -10.37 2.70 -17.11
CA GLU A 84 -11.29 2.48 -18.22
C GLU A 84 -11.75 3.82 -18.79
N ALA A 85 -12.08 3.87 -20.08
CA ALA A 85 -12.55 5.09 -20.72
C ALA A 85 -14.00 5.40 -20.29
N GLY A 86 -14.23 6.57 -19.66
CA GLY A 86 -15.57 7.09 -19.33
C GLY A 86 -15.74 7.55 -17.87
N PHE A 87 -16.90 8.14 -17.55
CA PHE A 87 -17.22 8.72 -16.23
C PHE A 87 -17.60 7.67 -15.15
N GLN A 88 -17.52 6.37 -15.46
CA GLN A 88 -17.88 5.28 -14.54
C GLN A 88 -16.67 4.50 -14.02
N SER A 89 -15.52 5.16 -13.86
CA SER A 89 -14.34 4.49 -13.30
C SER A 89 -14.66 3.93 -11.91
N LYS A 90 -14.70 2.60 -11.81
CA LYS A 90 -14.79 1.90 -10.52
C LYS A 90 -13.68 2.39 -9.60
N ALA A 91 -14.00 2.58 -8.33
CA ALA A 91 -13.01 2.97 -7.34
C ALA A 91 -13.19 2.22 -6.02
N CYS A 92 -12.05 1.87 -5.41
CA CYS A 92 -11.96 1.40 -4.04
C CYS A 92 -11.15 2.40 -3.23
N VAL A 93 -11.69 2.82 -2.09
CA VAL A 93 -10.97 3.63 -1.11
C VAL A 93 -10.93 2.85 0.19
N PHE A 94 -9.73 2.48 0.61
CA PHE A 94 -9.48 1.88 1.92
C PHE A 94 -8.94 2.97 2.84
N VAL A 95 -9.68 3.29 3.89
CA VAL A 95 -9.20 4.15 4.97
C VAL A 95 -8.58 3.24 6.00
N VAL A 96 -7.25 3.34 6.14
CA VAL A 96 -6.45 2.47 7.00
C VAL A 96 -6.06 3.22 8.26
N THR A 97 -6.47 2.70 9.40
CA THR A 97 -6.05 3.17 10.73
C THR A 97 -5.61 2.00 11.60
N ALA A 98 -5.06 2.27 12.78
CA ALA A 98 -4.78 1.23 13.76
C ALA A 98 -5.18 1.68 15.17
N LYS A 99 -5.66 0.73 15.98
CA LYS A 99 -5.94 0.92 17.41
C LYS A 99 -4.78 0.49 18.30
N GLY A 100 -3.71 -0.01 17.71
CA GLY A 100 -2.50 -0.49 18.37
C GLY A 100 -1.70 -1.45 17.49
N PRO A 101 -0.60 -2.03 18.01
CA PRO A 101 0.22 -2.98 17.28
C PRO A 101 -0.62 -4.17 16.79
N ALA A 102 -0.52 -4.47 15.49
CA ALA A 102 -1.23 -5.58 14.84
C ALA A 102 -2.76 -5.57 15.04
N GLN A 103 -3.36 -4.39 15.30
CA GLN A 103 -4.80 -4.19 15.44
C GLN A 103 -5.28 -3.13 14.42
N PRO A 104 -5.29 -3.48 13.12
CA PRO A 104 -5.77 -2.57 12.10
C PRO A 104 -7.27 -2.34 12.25
N ASP A 105 -7.71 -1.12 11.95
CA ASP A 105 -9.11 -0.75 11.80
C ASP A 105 -9.29 -0.09 10.42
N ILE A 106 -9.83 -0.87 9.48
CA ILE A 106 -9.86 -0.51 8.05
C ILE A 106 -11.31 -0.50 7.55
N THR A 107 -11.69 0.63 6.97
CA THR A 107 -12.95 0.76 6.24
C THR A 107 -12.69 0.68 4.75
N ALA A 108 -13.43 -0.16 4.04
CA ALA A 108 -13.41 -0.24 2.57
C ALA A 108 -14.66 0.41 1.99
N ILE A 109 -14.48 1.34 1.05
CA ILE A 109 -15.56 2.06 0.38
C ILE A 109 -15.50 1.73 -1.11
N ALA A 110 -16.61 1.22 -1.63
CA ALA A 110 -16.77 0.84 -3.02
C ALA A 110 -17.62 1.86 -3.79
N TYR A 111 -17.14 2.28 -4.95
CA TYR A 111 -17.86 3.19 -5.84
C TYR A 111 -18.14 2.52 -7.19
N HIS A 112 -19.32 2.83 -7.74
CA HIS A 112 -19.73 2.46 -9.11
C HIS A 112 -19.64 0.96 -9.41
N GLY A 113 -19.99 0.12 -8.42
CA GLY A 113 -19.99 -1.35 -8.56
C GLY A 113 -18.60 -1.99 -8.47
N ALA A 114 -17.62 -1.28 -7.90
CA ALA A 114 -16.38 -1.90 -7.45
C ALA A 114 -16.64 -2.91 -6.31
N GLU A 115 -15.77 -3.90 -6.19
CA GLU A 115 -15.69 -4.76 -5.01
C GLU A 115 -14.35 -4.53 -4.32
N CYS A 116 -14.41 -4.15 -3.04
CA CYS A 116 -13.26 -3.72 -2.26
C CYS A 116 -13.17 -4.58 -1.00
N GLN A 117 -12.15 -5.43 -0.92
CA GLN A 117 -11.96 -6.35 0.19
C GLN A 117 -10.57 -6.18 0.80
N TRP A 118 -10.45 -6.48 2.08
CA TRP A 118 -9.17 -6.53 2.76
C TRP A 118 -9.16 -7.67 3.79
N LYS A 119 -7.97 -8.12 4.15
CA LYS A 119 -7.76 -9.11 5.22
C LYS A 119 -6.43 -8.89 5.91
N VAL A 120 -6.35 -9.30 7.17
CA VAL A 120 -5.09 -9.33 7.92
C VAL A 120 -4.25 -10.53 7.50
N VAL A 121 -2.96 -10.30 7.23
CA VAL A 121 -1.94 -11.34 7.05
C VAL A 121 -1.07 -11.36 8.30
N ARG A 122 -1.28 -12.35 9.16
CA ARG A 122 -0.64 -12.43 10.49
C ARG A 122 0.89 -12.36 10.37
N GLY A 123 1.47 -11.41 11.09
CA GLY A 123 2.92 -11.19 11.14
C GLY A 123 3.51 -10.45 9.95
N VAL A 124 2.66 -9.95 9.01
CA VAL A 124 3.13 -9.25 7.81
C VAL A 124 2.49 -7.87 7.67
N GLY A 125 1.15 -7.79 7.68
CA GLY A 125 0.39 -6.58 7.40
C GLY A 125 -1.03 -6.92 6.94
N GLU A 126 -1.51 -6.22 5.90
CA GLU A 126 -2.82 -6.46 5.31
C GLU A 126 -2.74 -6.64 3.78
N ASP A 127 -3.61 -7.50 3.26
CA ASP A 127 -3.84 -7.61 1.84
C ASP A 127 -5.13 -6.86 1.48
N PHE A 128 -5.09 -6.11 0.39
CA PHE A 128 -6.22 -5.46 -0.26
C PHE A 128 -6.53 -6.17 -1.58
N THR A 129 -7.80 -6.23 -1.96
CA THR A 129 -8.26 -6.84 -3.22
C THR A 129 -9.33 -5.97 -3.86
N VAL A 130 -9.20 -5.72 -5.17
CA VAL A 130 -10.11 -4.87 -5.96
C VAL A 130 -10.64 -5.58 -7.22
N ARG A 131 -11.87 -5.26 -7.63
CA ARG A 131 -12.55 -5.74 -8.85
C ARG A 131 -13.60 -4.74 -9.37
#